data_AF-A0A3C1EKK7-F1
#
_entry.id   AF-A0A3C1EKK7-F1
#
_cell.length_a   1.000
_cell.length_b   1.000
_cell.length_c   1.000
_cell.angle_alpha   90.00
_cell.angle_beta   90.00
_cell.angle_gamma   90.00
#
_symmetry.space_group_name_H-M   'P 1'
#
loop_
_entity.id
_entity.type
_entity.pdbx_description
1 polymer ?
#
loop_
_entity_poly.entity_id
_entity_poly.type
_entity_poly.pdbx_seq_one_letter_code
_entity_poly.pdbx_strand_id
1 'polypeptide(L)'
;MITKEKARELVLDLFEEEALVIGGLAAVHGLDDDLVWRLMRNLDVILDKSLRRLESSEASPAKADRDAVNTKPHPAIEDFLLKLRRA
;
A
#
# COMPACT_ATOMS: atom_id res chain seq x y z
N MET A 1 13.69 -12.85 -10.22
CA MET A 1 12.30 -12.65 -9.76
C MET A 1 12.33 -12.64 -8.23
N ILE A 2 11.52 -11.81 -7.59
CA ILE A 2 11.35 -11.81 -6.13
C ILE A 2 10.48 -13.03 -5.77
N THR A 3 10.77 -13.73 -4.65
CA THR A 3 9.95 -14.87 -4.20
C THR A 3 8.64 -14.39 -3.56
N LYS A 4 7.66 -15.28 -3.41
CA LYS A 4 6.35 -14.93 -2.81
C LYS A 4 6.50 -14.50 -1.35
N GLU A 5 7.39 -15.16 -0.62
CA GLU A 5 7.75 -14.87 0.77
C GLU A 5 8.41 -13.49 0.86
N LYS A 6 9.38 -13.20 -0.02
CA LYS A 6 10.05 -11.90 -0.01
C LYS A 6 9.14 -10.76 -0.48
N ALA A 7 8.20 -11.02 -1.40
CA ALA A 7 7.17 -10.06 -1.78
C ALA A 7 6.18 -9.79 -0.63
N ARG A 8 5.85 -10.82 0.16
CA ARG A 8 5.00 -10.70 1.35
C ARG A 8 5.67 -9.89 2.46
N GLU A 9 6.94 -10.17 2.73
CA GLU A 9 7.79 -9.42 3.67
C GLU A 9 7.84 -7.93 3.27
N LEU A 10 8.22 -7.63 2.03
CA LEU A 10 8.29 -6.24 1.53
C LEU A 10 6.95 -5.48 1.58
N VAL A 11 5.81 -6.17 1.48
CA VAL A 11 4.49 -5.55 1.66
C VAL A 11 4.17 -5.30 3.14
N LEU A 12 4.57 -6.18 4.05
CA LEU A 12 4.39 -5.95 5.48
C LEU A 12 5.28 -4.81 5.98
N ASP A 13 6.57 -4.83 5.62
CA ASP A 13 7.55 -3.79 5.98
C ASP A 13 7.06 -2.40 5.53
N LEU A 14 6.51 -2.29 4.31
CA LEU A 14 5.95 -1.04 3.77
C LEU A 14 4.77 -0.51 4.61
N PHE A 15 3.82 -1.38 4.97
CA PHE A 15 2.64 -0.98 5.75
C PHE A 15 2.97 -0.68 7.22
N GLU A 16 4.02 -1.29 7.78
CA GLU A 16 4.54 -0.95 9.10
C GLU A 16 5.12 0.47 9.12
N GLU A 17 5.97 0.82 8.14
CA GLU A 17 6.53 2.18 8.01
C GLU A 17 5.42 3.23 7.80
N GLU A 18 4.40 2.94 6.97
CA GLU A 18 3.24 3.81 6.79
C GLU A 18 2.47 4.04 8.12
N ALA A 19 2.26 2.98 8.91
CA ALA A 19 1.60 3.06 10.21
C ALA A 19 2.41 3.87 11.24
N LEU A 20 3.75 3.72 11.25
CA LEU A 20 4.64 4.47 12.13
C LEU A 20 4.65 5.97 11.80
N VAL A 21 4.66 6.34 10.51
CA VAL A 21 4.53 7.74 10.06
C VAL A 21 3.21 8.35 10.53
N ILE A 22 2.11 7.63 10.41
CA ILE A 22 0.78 8.08 10.85
C ILE A 22 0.74 8.25 12.38
N GLY A 23 1.24 7.27 13.13
CA GLY A 23 1.28 7.30 14.60
C GLY A 23 2.12 8.46 15.13
N GLY A 24 3.27 8.75 14.50
CA GLY A 24 4.10 9.90 14.84
C GLY A 24 3.39 11.24 14.62
N LEU A 25 2.71 11.41 13.49
CA LEU A 25 1.93 12.61 13.20
C LEU A 25 0.75 12.79 14.17
N ALA A 26 0.05 11.71 14.52
CA ALA A 26 -1.04 11.74 15.50
C ALA A 26 -0.56 12.18 16.88
N ALA A 27 0.54 11.59 17.36
CA ALA A 27 1.11 11.87 18.67
C ALA A 27 1.65 13.31 18.81
N VAL A 28 2.21 13.89 17.74
CA VAL A 28 2.83 15.22 17.78
C VAL A 28 1.83 16.35 17.46
N HIS A 29 0.87 16.13 16.57
CA HIS A 29 -0.03 17.19 16.08
C HIS A 29 -1.46 17.12 16.63
N GLY A 30 -1.78 16.14 17.50
CA GLY A 30 -3.11 16.02 18.10
C GLY A 30 -4.19 15.77 17.06
N LEU A 31 -3.93 14.84 16.13
CA LEU A 31 -4.91 14.46 15.11
C LEU A 31 -6.16 13.86 15.78
N ASP A 32 -7.31 14.13 15.17
CA ASP A 32 -8.61 13.59 15.59
C ASP A 32 -8.60 12.05 15.62
N ASP A 33 -9.07 11.45 16.73
CA ASP A 33 -8.97 10.00 16.95
C ASP A 33 -9.84 9.21 15.95
N ASP A 34 -11.04 9.71 15.63
CA ASP A 34 -11.92 9.10 14.62
C ASP A 34 -11.28 9.12 13.22
N LEU A 35 -10.54 10.19 12.88
CA LEU A 35 -9.73 10.26 11.67
C LEU A 35 -8.64 9.17 11.65
N VAL A 36 -7.89 9.01 12.74
CA VAL A 36 -6.83 7.98 12.86
C VAL A 36 -7.43 6.57 12.76
N TRP A 37 -8.50 6.28 13.51
CA TRP A 37 -9.22 5.00 13.45
C TRP A 37 -9.77 4.66 12.07
N ARG A 38 -10.26 5.66 11.33
CA ARG A 38 -10.74 5.48 9.96
C ARG A 38 -9.59 5.24 8.99
N LEU A 39 -8.47 5.94 9.16
CA LEU A 39 -7.28 5.78 8.32
C LEU A 39 -6.67 4.38 8.47
N MET A 40 -6.45 3.93 9.71
CA MET A 40 -5.88 2.61 9.99
C MET A 40 -6.78 1.46 9.51
N ARG A 41 -8.11 1.55 9.69
CA ARG A 41 -9.04 0.55 9.13
C ARG A 41 -9.02 0.48 7.61
N ASN A 42 -8.81 1.60 6.93
CA ASN A 42 -8.69 1.62 5.47
C ASN A 42 -7.37 0.98 5.02
N LEU A 43 -6.26 1.23 5.72
CA LEU A 43 -4.96 0.58 5.46
C LEU A 43 -5.02 -0.93 5.66
N ASP A 44 -5.60 -1.41 6.76
CA ASP A 44 -5.79 -2.84 7.05
C ASP A 44 -6.56 -3.55 5.92
N VAL A 45 -7.65 -2.94 5.44
CA VAL A 45 -8.42 -3.46 4.29
C VAL A 45 -7.62 -3.49 2.99
N ILE A 46 -6.63 -2.61 2.79
CA ILE A 46 -5.74 -2.62 1.61
C ILE A 46 -4.64 -3.68 1.79
N LEU A 47 -4.10 -3.83 3.00
CA LEU A 47 -3.11 -4.85 3.35
C LEU A 47 -3.67 -6.26 3.13
N ASP A 48 -4.83 -6.59 3.72
CA ASP A 48 -5.52 -7.87 3.55
C ASP A 48 -5.76 -8.20 2.07
N LYS A 49 -6.24 -7.22 1.28
CA LYS A 49 -6.42 -7.38 -0.18
C LYS A 49 -5.10 -7.61 -0.91
N SER A 50 -4.01 -6.97 -0.50
CA SER A 50 -2.69 -7.10 -1.13
C SER A 50 -2.07 -8.46 -0.85
N LEU A 51 -2.14 -8.93 0.40
CA LEU A 51 -1.69 -10.26 0.80
C LEU A 51 -2.49 -11.37 0.09
N ARG A 52 -3.83 -11.29 0.08
CA ARG A 52 -4.67 -12.25 -0.65
C ARG A 52 -4.39 -12.28 -2.15
N ARG A 53 -4.01 -11.16 -2.77
CA ARG A 53 -3.63 -11.12 -4.19
C ARG A 53 -2.33 -11.87 -4.44
N LEU A 54 -1.29 -11.64 -3.61
CA LEU A 54 -0.03 -12.41 -3.64
C LEU A 54 -0.27 -13.91 -3.45
N GLU A 55 -1.23 -14.28 -2.61
CA GLU A 55 -1.61 -15.67 -2.37
C GLU A 55 -2.37 -16.29 -3.55
N SER A 56 -3.35 -15.58 -4.12
CA SER A 56 -4.22 -16.06 -5.20
C SER A 56 -3.53 -16.30 -6.56
N SER A 57 -2.33 -15.75 -6.77
CA SER A 57 -1.62 -15.79 -8.06
C SER A 57 -1.20 -17.21 -8.50
N GLU A 58 -1.33 -18.23 -7.66
CA GLU A 58 -1.02 -19.63 -7.97
C GLU A 58 -2.21 -20.41 -8.54
N ALA A 59 -3.43 -19.87 -8.48
CA ALA A 59 -4.66 -20.68 -8.64
C ALA A 59 -5.26 -20.75 -10.06
N SER A 60 -4.70 -20.09 -11.09
CA SER A 60 -5.24 -20.20 -12.46
C SER A 60 -4.22 -19.93 -13.58
N PRO A 61 -3.92 -20.93 -14.44
CA PRO A 61 -3.26 -20.72 -15.72
C PRO A 61 -4.24 -20.35 -16.85
N ALA A 62 -5.54 -20.18 -16.55
CA ALA A 62 -6.62 -20.11 -17.54
C ALA A 62 -7.45 -18.82 -17.46
N LYS A 63 -6.79 -17.67 -17.31
CA LYS A 63 -7.29 -16.37 -17.81
C LYS A 63 -6.12 -15.41 -18.02
N ALA A 64 -5.40 -15.63 -19.12
CA ALA A 64 -4.47 -14.65 -19.67
C ALA A 64 -5.25 -13.51 -20.35
N ASP A 65 -6.08 -12.81 -19.57
CA ASP A 65 -6.58 -11.48 -19.92
C ASP A 65 -5.60 -10.48 -19.29
N ARG A 66 -4.38 -10.44 -19.87
CA ARG A 66 -3.27 -9.59 -19.41
C ARG A 66 -3.30 -8.20 -20.04
N ASP A 67 -4.26 -7.93 -20.92
CA ASP A 67 -4.25 -6.76 -21.80
C ASP A 67 -5.18 -5.62 -21.34
N ALA A 68 -5.14 -5.30 -20.02
CA ALA A 68 -5.54 -3.99 -19.50
C ALA A 68 -5.03 -3.67 -18.07
N VAL A 69 -3.73 -3.87 -17.76
CA VAL A 69 -3.12 -3.19 -16.57
C VAL A 69 -1.96 -2.31 -16.99
N ASN A 70 -2.30 -1.20 -17.66
CA ASN A 70 -1.50 0.01 -17.64
C ASN A 70 -2.37 1.17 -17.16
N THR A 71 -2.15 1.57 -15.90
CA THR A 71 -2.71 2.78 -15.31
C THR A 71 -1.59 3.54 -14.59
N LYS A 72 -0.55 3.95 -15.34
CA LYS A 72 0.70 4.60 -14.86
C LYS A 72 0.52 5.41 -13.55
N PRO A 73 1.33 5.14 -12.51
CA PRO A 73 2.20 6.22 -12.01
C PRO A 73 3.50 5.70 -11.35
N HIS A 74 4.65 5.73 -12.03
CA HIS A 74 5.98 5.67 -11.37
C HIS A 74 7.13 6.11 -12.28
N PRO A 75 7.22 7.40 -12.63
CA PRO A 75 8.53 8.07 -12.50
C PRO A 75 8.76 8.69 -11.10
N ALA A 76 8.76 7.84 -10.06
CA ALA A 76 8.69 8.20 -8.64
C ALA A 76 7.32 8.79 -8.24
N ILE A 77 6.28 8.01 -8.57
CA ILE A 77 4.91 8.18 -8.10
C ILE A 77 4.33 9.58 -8.45
N GLU A 78 4.23 10.01 -9.72
CA GLU A 78 5.29 10.17 -10.74
C GLU A 78 6.17 11.41 -10.46
N ASP A 79 5.90 12.06 -9.35
CA ASP A 79 6.69 13.16 -8.86
C ASP A 79 6.39 13.33 -7.37
N PHE A 80 5.25 12.74 -6.81
CA PHE A 80 4.51 12.55 -5.48
C PHE A 80 4.10 13.70 -4.56
N LEU A 81 4.95 14.20 -3.69
CA LEU A 81 6.32 14.63 -3.94
C LEU A 81 6.31 15.72 -5.07
N LEU A 82 5.34 15.77 -6.03
CA LEU A 82 5.19 16.74 -7.14
C LEU A 82 4.97 18.13 -6.52
N LYS A 83 3.99 18.33 -5.63
CA LYS A 83 2.96 17.40 -5.11
C LYS A 83 3.17 17.18 -3.61
N LEU A 84 2.18 17.51 -2.79
CA LEU A 84 2.45 18.39 -1.64
C LEU A 84 3.13 19.71 -2.09
N ARG A 85 4.34 19.68 -2.70
CA ARG A 85 5.18 20.87 -3.03
C ARG A 85 4.38 22.08 -3.50
N ARG A 86 4.93 23.22 -3.12
CA ARG A 86 4.24 24.36 -2.51
C ARG A 86 3.95 24.15 -1.02
N ALA A 87 3.81 22.92 -0.53
CA ALA A 87 3.73 22.54 0.88
C ALA A 87 4.67 21.38 1.20
#